data_AF-A0A959Z297-F1
#
_entry.id   AF-A0A959Z297-F1
#
_cell.length_a   1.000
_cell.length_b   1.000
_cell.length_c   1.000
_cell.angle_alpha   90.00
_cell.angle_beta   90.00
_cell.angle_gamma   90.00
#
_symmetry.space_group_name_H-M   'P 1'
#
loop_
_entity.id
_entity.type
_entity.pdbx_description
1 polymer ?
#
loop_
_entity_poly.entity_id
_entity_poly.type
_entity_poly.pdbx_seq_one_letter_code
_entity_poly.pdbx_strand_id
1 'polypeptide(L)'
;MAGKHIRIWAAILIGMAAFIGSWRLLRVPERPAQLMVELEVVSRFTETWDLFYDDLHFTYGADRMVRTNSWPGTQVQRIAFPIPAGTARVQGIRIDPGPVEGTRLLKAIVLRGPYSELRLGPDSVVRWFSAVNDLSPLRVDTVQEAVPLRVRGADPYFASNRDLGALTQALIDERRPVLPPFLGGLAIGMLAALLVRLVRWPVFRMRSRAARTFTRYRAKRLALALLLGVLFGLLVQGIVDNISFTDRTVRIEFTVTAPRSDNFQVFHAKGPGGFGDGGYVNAPVAAS
;
A
#
# COMPACT_ATOMS: atom_id res chain seq x y z
N MET A 1 27.23 34.68 -26.61
CA MET A 1 27.27 34.05 -25.26
C MET A 1 25.95 33.41 -24.82
N ALA A 2 24.78 33.91 -25.24
CA ALA A 2 23.46 33.44 -24.81
C ALA A 2 23.18 31.92 -24.97
N GLY A 3 23.62 31.30 -26.07
CA GLY A 3 23.35 29.87 -26.34
C GLY A 3 24.02 28.88 -25.38
N LYS A 4 25.07 29.29 -24.63
CA LYS A 4 25.76 28.43 -23.66
C LYS A 4 24.99 28.35 -22.33
N HIS A 5 24.38 29.47 -21.91
CA HIS A 5 23.56 29.54 -20.71
C HIS A 5 22.26 28.74 -20.86
N ILE A 6 21.58 28.85 -22.01
CA ILE A 6 20.34 28.11 -22.29
C ILE A 6 20.54 26.58 -22.18
N ARG A 7 21.68 26.07 -22.67
CA ARG A 7 22.00 24.63 -22.62
C ARG A 7 22.28 24.12 -21.21
N ILE A 8 22.86 24.95 -20.36
CA ILE A 8 23.14 24.61 -18.96
C ILE A 8 21.82 24.56 -18.18
N TRP A 9 20.96 25.56 -18.35
CA TRP A 9 19.63 25.60 -17.72
C TRP A 9 18.73 24.45 -18.15
N ALA A 10 18.73 24.08 -19.44
CA ALA A 10 17.99 22.92 -19.93
C ALA A 10 18.47 21.61 -19.28
N ALA A 11 19.77 21.42 -19.12
CA ALA A 11 20.33 20.22 -18.47
C ALA A 11 19.96 20.16 -16.97
N ILE A 12 19.97 21.31 -16.28
CA ILE A 12 19.56 21.42 -14.86
C ILE A 12 18.07 21.09 -14.71
N LEU A 13 17.20 21.65 -15.58
CA LEU A 13 15.76 21.39 -15.54
C LEU A 13 15.42 19.92 -15.82
N ILE A 14 16.11 19.29 -16.77
CA ILE A 14 15.95 17.85 -17.03
C ILE A 14 16.38 17.03 -15.81
N GLY A 15 17.51 17.38 -15.18
CA GLY A 15 17.99 16.72 -13.95
C GLY A 15 17.02 16.89 -12.77
N MET A 16 16.45 18.07 -12.60
CA MET A 16 15.42 18.32 -11.58
C MET A 16 14.13 17.55 -11.85
N ALA A 17 13.61 17.58 -13.07
CA ALA A 17 12.41 16.82 -13.45
C ALA A 17 12.61 15.31 -13.26
N ALA A 18 13.80 14.82 -13.61
CA ALA A 18 14.23 13.46 -13.38
C ALA A 18 14.25 13.08 -11.90
N PHE A 19 14.84 13.93 -11.06
CA PHE A 19 14.89 13.73 -9.61
C PHE A 19 13.50 13.76 -8.98
N ILE A 20 12.67 14.75 -9.34
CA ILE A 20 11.29 14.86 -8.82
C ILE A 20 10.45 13.65 -9.27
N GLY A 21 10.59 13.22 -10.52
CA GLY A 21 9.91 12.02 -11.03
C GLY A 21 10.33 10.75 -10.28
N SER A 22 11.63 10.57 -10.07
CA SER A 22 12.18 9.45 -9.30
C SER A 22 11.73 9.49 -7.84
N TRP A 23 11.77 10.67 -7.20
CA TRP A 23 11.29 10.89 -5.84
C TRP A 23 9.81 10.58 -5.68
N ARG A 24 8.98 10.95 -6.66
CA ARG A 24 7.55 10.60 -6.64
C ARG A 24 7.30 9.11 -6.83
N LEU A 25 8.11 8.41 -7.63
CA LEU A 25 8.06 6.95 -7.77
C LEU A 25 8.57 6.24 -6.50
N LEU A 26 9.50 6.85 -5.77
CA LEU A 26 10.04 6.36 -4.50
C LEU A 26 9.12 6.61 -3.29
N ARG A 27 8.14 7.53 -3.39
CA ARG A 27 7.16 7.76 -2.33
C ARG A 27 6.26 6.54 -2.21
N VAL A 28 6.65 5.65 -1.32
CA VAL A 28 5.79 4.60 -0.80
C VAL A 28 4.69 5.30 -0.01
N PRO A 29 3.41 5.17 -0.39
CA PRO A 29 2.32 5.69 0.42
C PRO A 29 2.39 5.08 1.81
N GLU A 30 2.44 5.90 2.86
CA GLU A 30 2.27 5.43 4.23
C GLU A 30 0.89 4.78 4.32
N ARG A 31 0.89 3.47 4.52
CA ARG A 31 -0.30 2.62 4.57
C ARG A 31 -0.32 1.89 5.91
N PRO A 32 -1.50 1.38 6.33
CA PRO A 32 -1.60 0.60 7.55
C PRO A 32 -0.53 -0.48 7.59
N ALA A 33 0.16 -0.61 8.72
CA ALA A 33 1.24 -1.59 8.91
C ALA A 33 0.75 -3.05 8.91
N GLN A 34 -0.56 -3.26 8.74
CA GLN A 34 -1.24 -4.55 8.84
C GLN A 34 -2.13 -4.79 7.63
N LEU A 35 -2.52 -6.05 7.40
CA LEU A 35 -3.47 -6.41 6.35
C LEU A 35 -4.84 -5.75 6.62
N MET A 36 -5.40 -5.14 5.59
CA MET A 36 -6.74 -4.58 5.58
C MET A 36 -7.54 -5.26 4.49
N VAL A 37 -8.73 -5.75 4.83
CA VAL A 37 -9.70 -6.20 3.82
C VAL A 37 -10.71 -5.06 3.64
N GLU A 38 -10.88 -4.58 2.42
CA GLU A 38 -11.88 -3.56 2.10
C GLU A 38 -12.92 -4.14 1.14
N LEU A 39 -14.19 -3.82 1.38
CA LEU A 39 -15.28 -4.13 0.45
C LEU A 39 -15.70 -2.84 -0.24
N GLU A 40 -15.73 -2.85 -1.56
CA GLU A 40 -16.35 -1.80 -2.36
C GLU A 40 -17.80 -2.20 -2.62
N VAL A 41 -18.75 -1.57 -1.93
CA VAL A 41 -20.17 -1.97 -1.91
C VAL A 41 -21.06 -0.78 -2.27
N VAL A 42 -22.19 -1.04 -2.92
CA VAL A 42 -23.33 -0.11 -2.99
C VAL A 42 -24.49 -0.78 -2.24
N SER A 43 -24.98 -0.14 -1.18
CA SER A 43 -26.07 -0.66 -0.33
C SER A 43 -27.05 0.46 -0.01
N ARG A 44 -28.35 0.15 -0.01
CA ARG A 44 -29.40 1.09 0.42
C ARG A 44 -29.82 0.90 1.88
N PHE A 45 -29.04 0.12 2.63
CA PHE A 45 -29.37 -0.29 3.97
C PHE A 45 -28.28 0.14 4.95
N THR A 46 -28.68 0.47 6.18
CA THR A 46 -27.76 0.56 7.31
C THR A 46 -27.56 -0.84 7.86
N GLU A 47 -26.34 -1.36 7.77
CA GLU A 47 -26.06 -2.76 8.10
C GLU A 47 -24.77 -2.88 8.89
N THR A 48 -24.74 -3.91 9.72
CA THR A 48 -23.51 -4.40 10.32
C THR A 48 -22.93 -5.50 9.44
N TRP A 49 -21.65 -5.37 9.13
CA TRP A 49 -20.90 -6.36 8.39
C TRP A 49 -19.89 -7.02 9.31
N ASP A 50 -19.85 -8.34 9.28
CA ASP A 50 -18.86 -9.13 9.99
C ASP A 50 -17.90 -9.77 9.00
N LEU A 51 -16.61 -9.66 9.28
CA LEU A 51 -15.57 -10.39 8.60
C LEU A 51 -14.92 -11.34 9.59
N PHE A 52 -14.97 -12.61 9.28
CA PHE A 52 -14.22 -13.65 9.98
C PHE A 52 -12.99 -14.02 9.15
N TYR A 53 -11.87 -14.23 9.83
CA TYR A 53 -10.62 -14.65 9.20
C TYR A 53 -9.99 -15.78 10.00
N ASP A 54 -9.20 -16.61 9.33
CA ASP A 54 -8.38 -17.63 9.98
C ASP A 54 -6.89 -17.40 9.70
N ASP A 55 -6.04 -17.90 10.58
CA ASP A 55 -4.62 -18.06 10.30
C ASP A 55 -4.31 -19.47 9.73
N LEU A 56 -5.08 -20.48 10.13
CA LEU A 56 -4.90 -21.92 9.88
C LEU A 56 -6.26 -22.66 9.95
N HIS A 57 -6.52 -23.57 8.98
CA HIS A 57 -7.60 -24.58 8.95
C HIS A 57 -9.02 -24.17 8.50
N PHE A 58 -9.25 -22.98 7.92
CA PHE A 58 -10.59 -22.57 7.45
C PHE A 58 -11.68 -22.59 8.54
N THR A 59 -11.28 -22.49 9.81
CA THR A 59 -12.19 -22.43 10.95
C THR A 59 -12.42 -20.99 11.36
N TYR A 60 -13.67 -20.53 11.27
CA TYR A 60 -14.07 -19.18 11.63
C TYR A 60 -14.54 -19.14 13.09
N GLY A 61 -13.76 -18.47 13.95
CA GLY A 61 -14.06 -18.27 15.37
C GLY A 61 -14.48 -16.83 15.66
N ALA A 62 -15.30 -16.63 16.70
CA ALA A 62 -15.75 -15.30 17.12
C ALA A 62 -14.61 -14.41 17.64
N ASP A 63 -13.51 -15.02 18.10
CA ASP A 63 -12.26 -14.35 18.48
C ASP A 63 -11.52 -13.72 17.29
N ARG A 64 -11.85 -14.14 16.06
CA ARG A 64 -11.25 -13.68 14.81
C ARG A 64 -12.29 -13.05 13.90
N MET A 65 -13.10 -12.19 14.50
CA MET A 65 -14.14 -11.43 13.84
C MET A 65 -13.81 -9.94 13.92
N VAL A 66 -13.92 -9.25 12.79
CA VAL A 66 -13.88 -7.79 12.71
C VAL A 66 -15.25 -7.32 12.25
N ARG A 67 -15.86 -6.45 13.05
CA ARG A 67 -17.18 -5.89 12.78
C ARG A 67 -17.06 -4.43 12.37
N THR A 68 -17.86 -4.04 11.39
CA THR A 68 -17.96 -2.67 10.92
C THR A 68 -19.37 -2.39 10.42
N ASN A 69 -19.67 -1.13 10.12
CA ASN A 69 -20.99 -0.73 9.67
C ASN A 69 -20.93 -0.08 8.29
N SER A 70 -22.00 -0.24 7.52
CA SER A 70 -22.22 0.44 6.26
C SER A 70 -23.46 1.33 6.34
N TRP A 71 -23.46 2.41 5.58
CA TRP A 71 -24.58 3.35 5.53
C TRP A 71 -25.29 3.27 4.18
N PRO A 72 -26.58 3.64 4.12
CA PRO A 72 -27.31 3.67 2.87
C PRO A 72 -26.73 4.72 1.92
N GLY A 73 -26.47 4.33 0.68
CA GLY A 73 -25.91 5.19 -0.35
C GLY A 73 -26.09 4.62 -1.75
N THR A 74 -26.15 5.51 -2.74
CA THR A 74 -26.22 5.15 -4.16
C THR A 74 -24.83 5.10 -4.82
N GLN A 75 -23.81 5.59 -4.13
CA GLN A 75 -22.42 5.55 -4.56
C GLN A 75 -21.67 4.38 -3.91
N VAL A 76 -20.49 4.06 -4.47
CA VAL A 76 -19.60 3.04 -3.90
C VAL A 76 -19.07 3.53 -2.56
N GLN A 77 -19.37 2.77 -1.50
CA GLN A 77 -18.76 2.92 -0.19
C GLN A 77 -17.66 1.88 0.02
N ARG A 78 -16.64 2.27 0.79
CA ARG A 78 -15.54 1.39 1.18
C ARG A 78 -15.71 1.00 2.64
N ILE A 79 -15.91 -0.29 2.86
CA ILE A 79 -16.08 -0.87 4.18
C ILE A 79 -14.77 -1.55 4.55
N ALA A 80 -14.05 -1.01 5.54
CA ALA A 80 -12.70 -1.45 5.89
C ALA A 80 -12.70 -2.35 7.13
N PHE A 81 -11.99 -3.47 7.04
CA PHE A 81 -11.80 -4.47 8.09
C PHE A 81 -10.30 -4.58 8.40
N PRO A 82 -9.82 -3.87 9.42
CA PRO A 82 -8.43 -3.98 9.85
C PRO A 82 -8.19 -5.35 10.48
N ILE A 83 -7.37 -6.19 9.85
CA ILE A 83 -6.95 -7.46 10.45
C ILE A 83 -5.90 -7.14 11.52
N PRO A 84 -5.99 -7.72 12.74
CA PRO A 84 -5.06 -7.44 13.83
C PRO A 84 -3.59 -7.62 13.43
N ALA A 85 -2.75 -6.70 13.89
CA ALA A 85 -1.31 -6.75 13.73
C ALA A 85 -0.74 -8.06 14.30
N GLY A 86 0.30 -8.59 13.66
CA GLY A 86 0.89 -9.89 14.00
C GLY A 86 0.28 -11.09 13.26
N THR A 87 -0.85 -10.90 12.57
CA THR A 87 -1.39 -11.91 11.66
C THR A 87 -0.50 -12.01 10.42
N ALA A 88 0.37 -13.02 10.38
CA ALA A 88 1.34 -13.18 9.29
C ALA A 88 0.72 -13.73 7.99
N ARG A 89 -0.43 -14.41 8.09
CA ARG A 89 -1.09 -15.10 6.99
C ARG A 89 -2.58 -15.23 7.28
N VAL A 90 -3.41 -15.07 6.26
CA VAL A 90 -4.85 -15.35 6.31
C VAL A 90 -5.21 -16.32 5.19
N GLN A 91 -5.70 -17.52 5.52
CA GLN A 91 -6.01 -18.56 4.51
C GLN A 91 -7.46 -18.46 4.04
N GLY A 92 -8.38 -18.23 4.97
CA GLY A 92 -9.79 -18.06 4.69
C GLY A 92 -10.35 -16.73 5.17
N ILE A 93 -11.33 -16.24 4.41
CA ILE A 93 -12.14 -15.06 4.77
C ILE A 93 -13.61 -15.44 4.58
N ARG A 94 -14.41 -15.21 5.62
CA ARG A 94 -15.88 -15.24 5.57
C ARG A 94 -16.40 -13.83 5.80
N ILE A 95 -17.38 -13.40 5.01
CA ILE A 95 -18.00 -12.08 5.08
C ILE A 95 -19.51 -12.22 5.15
N ASP A 96 -20.09 -11.56 6.15
CA ASP A 96 -21.49 -11.60 6.49
C ASP A 96 -22.08 -10.20 6.23
N PRO A 97 -22.94 -10.02 5.21
CA PRO A 97 -23.49 -8.71 4.82
C PRO A 97 -24.66 -8.21 5.69
N GLY A 98 -24.94 -8.87 6.81
CA GLY A 98 -26.09 -8.63 7.68
C GLY A 98 -27.36 -9.35 7.23
N PRO A 99 -28.34 -9.57 8.13
CA PRO A 99 -29.51 -10.40 7.89
C PRO A 99 -30.63 -9.70 7.12
N VAL A 100 -30.54 -8.39 6.86
CA VAL A 100 -31.64 -7.65 6.23
C VAL A 100 -31.80 -8.10 4.78
N GLU A 101 -32.99 -8.60 4.47
CA GLU A 101 -33.35 -9.06 3.13
C GLU A 101 -33.20 -7.93 2.09
N GLY A 102 -32.62 -8.29 0.95
CA GLY A 102 -32.39 -7.33 -0.12
C GLY A 102 -31.10 -7.59 -0.89
N THR A 103 -30.85 -6.72 -1.88
CA THR A 103 -29.68 -6.83 -2.74
C THR A 103 -28.69 -5.70 -2.42
N ARG A 104 -27.44 -6.09 -2.15
CA ARG A 104 -26.28 -5.19 -2.11
C ARG A 104 -25.41 -5.46 -3.34
N LEU A 105 -24.73 -4.45 -3.87
CA LEU A 105 -23.85 -4.63 -5.03
C LEU A 105 -22.41 -4.61 -4.58
N LEU A 106 -21.75 -5.78 -4.60
CA LEU A 106 -20.33 -5.90 -4.31
C LEU A 106 -19.54 -5.65 -5.59
N LYS A 107 -18.83 -4.52 -5.63
CA LYS A 107 -17.99 -4.09 -6.77
C LYS A 107 -16.62 -4.78 -6.74
N ALA A 108 -16.04 -4.92 -5.55
CA ALA A 108 -14.77 -5.61 -5.37
C ALA A 108 -14.50 -5.95 -3.89
N ILE A 109 -13.59 -6.88 -3.70
CA ILE A 109 -12.89 -7.12 -2.43
C ILE A 109 -11.45 -6.68 -2.66
N VAL A 110 -10.95 -5.76 -1.84
CA VAL A 110 -9.56 -5.28 -1.91
C VAL A 110 -8.80 -5.82 -0.72
N LEU A 111 -7.78 -6.61 -0.97
CA LEU A 111 -6.81 -7.03 0.04
C LEU A 111 -5.66 -6.02 -0.01
N ARG A 112 -5.46 -5.27 1.06
CA ARG A 112 -4.47 -4.19 1.12
C ARG A 112 -3.44 -4.50 2.20
N GLY A 113 -2.19 -4.61 1.79
CA GLY A 113 -1.06 -4.70 2.71
C GLY A 113 -0.32 -3.37 2.86
N PRO A 114 0.81 -3.35 3.59
CA PRO A 114 1.57 -2.12 3.85
C PRO A 114 2.13 -1.48 2.58
N TYR A 115 2.45 -2.26 1.55
CA TYR A 115 3.15 -1.76 0.36
C TYR A 115 2.45 -2.08 -0.96
N SER A 116 1.46 -2.97 -0.93
CA SER A 116 0.79 -3.47 -2.12
C SER A 116 -0.71 -3.64 -1.86
N GLU A 117 -1.46 -3.75 -2.94
CA GLU A 117 -2.89 -4.04 -2.90
C GLU A 117 -3.25 -5.01 -4.01
N LEU A 118 -4.23 -5.87 -3.72
CA LEU A 118 -4.84 -6.77 -4.67
C LEU A 118 -6.34 -6.50 -4.69
N ARG A 119 -6.83 -5.95 -5.80
CA ARG A 119 -8.26 -5.73 -6.02
C ARG A 119 -8.86 -6.91 -6.76
N LEU A 120 -9.72 -7.67 -6.08
CA LEU A 120 -10.54 -8.73 -6.65
C LEU A 120 -11.84 -8.10 -7.19
N GLY A 121 -11.88 -7.84 -8.49
CA GLY A 121 -13.12 -7.43 -9.18
C GLY A 121 -14.17 -8.56 -9.26
N PRO A 122 -15.35 -8.31 -9.83
CA PRO A 122 -16.50 -9.22 -9.78
C PRO A 122 -16.20 -10.65 -10.24
N ASP A 123 -15.53 -10.82 -11.38
CA ASP A 123 -15.13 -12.13 -11.90
C ASP A 123 -14.19 -12.87 -10.94
N SER A 124 -13.27 -12.14 -10.32
CA SER A 124 -12.35 -12.72 -9.35
C SER A 124 -13.09 -13.09 -8.06
N VAL A 125 -14.03 -12.26 -7.59
CA VAL A 125 -14.85 -12.59 -6.42
C VAL A 125 -15.60 -13.90 -6.63
N VAL A 126 -16.30 -14.07 -7.76
CA VAL A 126 -17.05 -15.31 -8.05
C VAL A 126 -16.12 -16.53 -8.19
N ARG A 127 -14.87 -16.35 -8.60
CA ARG A 127 -13.88 -17.45 -8.68
C ARG A 127 -13.30 -17.86 -7.33
N TRP A 128 -13.09 -16.90 -6.43
CA TRP A 128 -12.38 -17.10 -5.16
C TRP A 128 -13.31 -17.27 -3.97
N PHE A 129 -14.60 -16.94 -4.12
CA PHE A 129 -15.59 -16.98 -3.06
C PHE A 129 -16.81 -17.77 -3.50
N SER A 130 -17.53 -18.32 -2.54
CA SER A 130 -18.81 -18.98 -2.76
C SER A 130 -19.82 -18.48 -1.74
N ALA A 131 -21.06 -18.27 -2.22
CA ALA A 131 -22.18 -17.99 -1.34
C ALA A 131 -22.53 -19.24 -0.53
N VAL A 132 -22.88 -19.04 0.74
CA VAL A 132 -23.27 -20.09 1.66
C VAL A 132 -24.50 -19.62 2.45
N ASN A 133 -25.30 -20.58 2.93
CA ASN A 133 -26.53 -20.34 3.68
C ASN A 133 -27.50 -19.38 2.94
N ASP A 134 -28.04 -18.38 3.63
CA ASP A 134 -29.14 -17.53 3.17
C ASP A 134 -28.73 -16.48 2.11
N LEU A 135 -27.62 -16.72 1.41
CA LEU A 135 -27.12 -15.88 0.33
C LEU A 135 -27.31 -16.57 -1.02
N SER A 136 -27.88 -15.86 -1.99
CA SER A 136 -28.01 -16.38 -3.35
C SER A 136 -26.63 -16.66 -3.98
N PRO A 137 -26.52 -17.65 -4.91
CA PRO A 137 -25.27 -17.94 -5.59
C PRO A 137 -24.65 -16.68 -6.22
N LEU A 138 -23.34 -16.50 -6.00
CA LEU A 138 -22.60 -15.37 -6.54
C LEU A 138 -22.56 -15.47 -8.07
N ARG A 139 -23.03 -14.42 -8.74
CA ARG A 139 -22.97 -14.29 -10.20
C ARG A 139 -22.61 -12.85 -10.54
N VAL A 140 -21.84 -12.68 -11.61
CA VAL A 140 -21.51 -11.34 -12.10
C VAL A 140 -22.72 -10.77 -12.83
N ASP A 141 -23.16 -9.61 -12.39
CA ASP A 141 -24.04 -8.73 -13.17
C ASP A 141 -23.14 -7.88 -14.08
N THR A 142 -23.14 -8.21 -15.36
CA THR A 142 -22.30 -7.53 -16.37
C THR A 142 -22.78 -6.11 -16.68
N VAL A 143 -24.04 -5.78 -16.40
CA VAL A 143 -24.58 -4.43 -16.63
C VAL A 143 -24.10 -3.49 -15.53
N GLN A 144 -24.13 -3.98 -14.28
CA GLN A 144 -23.71 -3.19 -13.14
C GLN A 144 -22.24 -3.38 -12.77
N GLU A 145 -21.51 -4.26 -13.45
CA GLU A 145 -20.12 -4.63 -13.14
C GLU A 145 -19.94 -4.93 -11.64
N ALA A 146 -20.81 -5.79 -11.11
CA ALA A 146 -20.89 -6.10 -9.69
C ALA A 146 -21.31 -7.55 -9.44
N VAL A 147 -21.12 -8.03 -8.22
CA VAL A 147 -21.74 -9.26 -7.71
C VAL A 147 -22.93 -8.88 -6.83
N PRO A 148 -24.18 -9.15 -7.25
CA PRO A 148 -25.34 -8.90 -6.42
C PRO A 148 -25.39 -9.86 -5.24
N LEU A 149 -25.20 -9.35 -4.03
CA LEU A 149 -25.36 -10.08 -2.78
C LEU A 149 -26.83 -10.03 -2.38
N ARG A 150 -27.58 -11.07 -2.78
CA ARG A 150 -29.01 -11.20 -2.49
C ARG A 150 -29.22 -12.03 -1.22
N VAL A 151 -29.48 -11.34 -0.12
CA VAL A 151 -29.80 -11.91 1.19
C VAL A 151 -31.25 -12.37 1.22
N ARG A 152 -31.50 -13.58 1.74
CA ARG A 152 -32.81 -14.26 1.78
C ARG A 152 -33.25 -14.69 3.18
N GLY A 153 -32.47 -14.41 4.22
CA GLY A 153 -32.67 -15.00 5.54
C GLY A 153 -31.68 -14.47 6.57
N ALA A 154 -31.59 -15.16 7.70
CA ALA A 154 -30.99 -14.66 8.92
C ALA A 154 -29.47 -14.86 9.03
N ASP A 155 -28.89 -15.84 8.33
CA ASP A 155 -27.43 -16.10 8.36
C ASP A 155 -26.84 -16.12 6.94
N PRO A 156 -26.91 -15.01 6.19
CA PRO A 156 -26.30 -14.93 4.88
C PRO A 156 -24.78 -14.75 5.04
N TYR A 157 -23.98 -15.54 4.33
CA TYR A 157 -22.56 -15.23 4.19
C TYR A 157 -21.99 -15.74 2.87
N PHE A 158 -20.80 -15.25 2.55
CA PHE A 158 -19.96 -15.85 1.53
C PHE A 158 -18.55 -15.99 2.07
N ALA A 159 -17.88 -17.05 1.66
CA ALA A 159 -16.55 -17.37 2.15
C ALA A 159 -15.63 -17.71 0.99
N SER A 160 -14.34 -17.50 1.20
CA SER A 160 -13.32 -17.94 0.28
C SER A 160 -13.40 -19.46 0.13
N ASN A 161 -13.44 -19.93 -1.11
CA ASN A 161 -13.50 -21.36 -1.42
C ASN A 161 -12.11 -21.94 -1.78
N ARG A 162 -11.06 -21.15 -1.58
CA ARG A 162 -9.66 -21.45 -1.87
C ARG A 162 -8.77 -20.80 -0.82
N ASP A 163 -7.55 -21.32 -0.67
CA ASP A 163 -6.53 -20.75 0.21
C ASP A 163 -6.03 -19.40 -0.33
N LEU A 164 -6.30 -18.34 0.42
CA LEU A 164 -5.83 -16.97 0.19
C LEU A 164 -4.45 -16.72 0.78
N GLY A 165 -3.89 -17.68 1.52
CA GLY A 165 -2.67 -17.54 2.31
C GLY A 165 -1.47 -17.05 1.53
N ALA A 166 -1.24 -17.59 0.32
CA ALA A 166 -0.16 -17.12 -0.53
C ALA A 166 -0.35 -15.67 -1.00
N LEU A 167 -1.61 -15.27 -1.28
CA LEU A 167 -1.94 -13.90 -1.68
C LEU A 167 -1.78 -12.94 -0.50
N THR A 168 -2.31 -13.29 0.66
CA THR A 168 -2.27 -12.44 1.86
C THR A 168 -0.85 -12.30 2.39
N GLN A 169 -0.06 -13.39 2.41
CA GLN A 169 1.34 -13.34 2.80
C GLN A 169 2.18 -12.46 1.87
N ALA A 170 1.96 -12.53 0.55
CA ALA A 170 2.65 -11.66 -0.41
C ALA A 170 2.27 -10.17 -0.25
N LEU A 171 1.07 -9.87 0.26
CA LEU A 171 0.64 -8.51 0.55
C LEU A 171 1.18 -8.01 1.89
N ILE A 172 1.29 -8.89 2.89
CA ILE A 172 1.81 -8.57 4.22
C ILE A 172 3.33 -8.38 4.20
N ASP A 173 4.06 -9.07 3.30
CA ASP A 173 5.52 -9.00 3.23
C ASP A 173 6.03 -7.54 3.33
N GLU A 174 6.71 -7.27 4.44
CA GLU A 174 7.16 -5.92 4.82
C GLU A 174 8.32 -5.42 3.93
N ARG A 175 8.75 -6.22 2.96
CA ARG A 175 9.78 -5.81 2.01
C ARG A 175 9.23 -4.73 1.09
N ARG A 176 9.61 -3.48 1.39
CA ARG A 176 9.40 -2.35 0.50
C ARG A 176 9.89 -2.69 -0.91
N PRO A 177 9.08 -2.52 -1.96
CA PRO A 177 9.50 -2.74 -3.33
C PRO A 177 10.44 -1.61 -3.78
N VAL A 178 11.71 -1.69 -3.39
CA VAL A 178 12.75 -0.70 -3.69
C VAL A 178 13.32 -0.83 -5.11
N LEU A 179 13.15 -1.99 -5.75
CA LEU A 179 13.72 -2.27 -7.06
C LEU A 179 13.06 -1.47 -8.20
N PRO A 180 11.72 -1.44 -8.36
CA PRO A 180 11.09 -0.64 -9.42
C PRO A 180 11.45 0.85 -9.39
N PRO A 181 11.43 1.55 -8.24
CA PRO A 181 11.81 2.96 -8.24
C PRO A 181 13.32 3.16 -8.43
N PHE A 182 14.17 2.22 -7.99
CA PHE A 182 15.60 2.24 -8.33
C PHE A 182 15.83 2.11 -9.85
N LEU A 183 15.17 1.16 -10.51
CA LEU A 183 15.23 0.98 -11.97
C LEU A 183 14.66 2.19 -12.71
N GLY A 184 13.57 2.77 -12.20
CA GLY A 184 12.98 4.00 -12.72
C GLY A 184 13.96 5.17 -12.66
N GLY A 185 14.61 5.38 -11.51
CA GLY A 185 15.64 6.40 -11.35
C GLY A 185 16.83 6.19 -12.29
N LEU A 186 17.27 4.94 -12.45
CA LEU A 186 18.34 4.59 -13.39
C LEU A 186 17.94 4.87 -14.85
N ALA A 187 16.74 4.47 -15.26
CA ALA A 187 16.22 4.70 -16.61
C ALA A 187 16.10 6.21 -16.94
N ILE A 188 15.57 6.99 -15.99
CA ILE A 188 15.47 8.44 -16.10
C ILE A 188 16.86 9.08 -16.17
N GLY A 189 17.81 8.63 -15.34
CA GLY A 189 19.20 9.10 -15.37
C GLY A 189 19.89 8.83 -16.72
N MET A 190 19.67 7.63 -17.29
CA MET A 190 20.15 7.30 -18.65
C MET A 190 19.53 8.20 -19.71
N LEU A 191 18.21 8.45 -19.64
CA LEU A 191 17.51 9.32 -20.58
C LEU A 191 18.05 10.76 -20.51
N ALA A 192 18.25 11.29 -19.31
CA ALA A 192 18.86 12.61 -19.11
C ALA A 192 20.28 12.68 -19.68
N ALA A 193 21.10 11.67 -19.44
CA ALA A 193 22.45 11.58 -19.99
C ALA A 193 22.45 11.53 -21.54
N LEU A 194 21.50 10.82 -22.13
CA LEU A 194 21.30 10.74 -23.59
C LEU A 194 20.88 12.09 -24.16
N LEU A 195 19.91 12.77 -23.55
CA LEU A 195 19.44 14.10 -23.96
C LEU A 195 20.57 15.14 -23.86
N VAL A 196 21.34 15.14 -22.77
CA VAL A 196 22.52 16.01 -22.62
C VAL A 196 23.56 15.74 -23.71
N ARG A 197 23.75 14.47 -24.09
CA ARG A 197 24.68 14.08 -25.16
C ARG A 197 24.21 14.52 -26.54
N LEU A 198 22.91 14.48 -26.81
CA LEU A 198 22.31 14.99 -28.04
C LEU A 198 22.39 16.52 -28.13
N VAL A 199 22.17 17.23 -27.02
CA VAL A 199 22.31 18.70 -26.96
C VAL A 199 23.78 19.15 -27.01
N ARG A 200 24.70 18.32 -26.52
CA ARG A 200 26.15 18.54 -26.61
C ARG A 200 26.77 18.00 -27.90
N TRP A 201 25.99 17.36 -28.78
CA TRP A 201 26.53 16.96 -30.08
C TRP A 201 26.83 18.25 -30.84
N PRO A 202 28.12 18.51 -31.14
CA PRO A 202 28.43 19.67 -31.93
C PRO A 202 27.81 19.45 -33.30
N VAL A 203 26.94 20.36 -33.71
CA VAL A 203 26.78 20.69 -35.13
C VAL A 203 28.13 21.23 -35.61
N PHE A 204 29.11 20.35 -35.74
CA PHE A 204 30.36 20.59 -36.45
C PHE A 204 30.27 19.67 -37.66
N ARG A 205 29.92 20.25 -38.81
CA ARG A 205 30.95 20.70 -39.77
C ARG A 205 31.95 19.57 -39.99
N MET A 206 31.76 18.88 -41.11
CA MET A 206 32.83 18.19 -41.82
C MET A 206 34.10 19.03 -41.76
N ARG A 207 35.13 18.56 -41.05
CA ARG A 207 36.53 18.70 -41.44
C ARG A 207 37.39 17.69 -40.69
N SER A 208 37.68 16.63 -41.42
CA SER A 208 38.88 15.79 -41.48
C SER A 208 39.93 15.79 -40.34
N ARG A 209 40.31 14.55 -40.03
CA ARG A 209 41.64 14.05 -39.58
C ARG A 209 42.11 14.42 -38.16
N ALA A 210 41.84 13.51 -37.21
CA ALA A 210 42.83 13.01 -36.23
C ALA A 210 42.24 11.78 -35.49
N ALA A 211 42.31 10.62 -36.13
CA ALA A 211 41.97 9.35 -35.50
C ALA A 211 43.21 8.84 -34.74
N ARG A 212 43.21 8.91 -33.40
CA ARG A 212 43.83 7.92 -32.46
C ARG A 212 43.79 8.30 -30.97
N THR A 213 43.39 9.51 -30.57
CA THR A 213 43.30 9.90 -29.14
C THR A 213 41.88 9.89 -28.54
N PHE A 214 40.87 9.50 -29.31
CA PHE A 214 39.45 9.72 -28.97
C PHE A 214 38.77 8.63 -28.11
N THR A 215 39.40 7.48 -27.87
CA THR A 215 38.78 6.34 -27.15
C THR A 215 38.94 6.42 -25.63
N ARG A 216 40.11 6.81 -25.11
CA ARG A 216 40.36 6.91 -23.65
C ARG A 216 39.55 8.02 -22.95
N TYR A 217 39.28 9.14 -23.63
CA TYR A 217 38.50 10.25 -23.04
C TYR A 217 37.00 9.97 -22.95
N ARG A 218 36.43 9.16 -23.86
CA ARG A 218 35.02 8.76 -23.84
C ARG A 218 34.73 7.78 -22.72
N ALA A 219 35.61 6.80 -22.50
CA ALA A 219 35.46 5.81 -21.42
C ALA A 219 35.50 6.49 -20.03
N LYS A 220 36.45 7.40 -19.78
CA LYS A 220 36.55 8.13 -18.51
C LYS A 220 35.33 9.01 -18.23
N ARG A 221 34.77 9.67 -19.25
CA ARG A 221 33.54 10.50 -19.08
C ARG A 221 32.29 9.66 -18.85
N LEU A 222 32.18 8.50 -19.51
CA LEU A 222 31.08 7.56 -19.27
C LEU A 222 31.16 6.97 -17.86
N ALA A 223 32.36 6.56 -17.44
CA ALA A 223 32.61 6.06 -16.09
C ALA A 223 32.29 7.12 -15.02
N LEU A 224 32.68 8.37 -15.22
CA LEU A 224 32.34 9.47 -14.30
C LEU A 224 30.83 9.74 -14.24
N ALA A 225 30.13 9.69 -15.37
CA ALA A 225 28.68 9.87 -15.40
C ALA A 225 27.93 8.72 -14.70
N LEU A 226 28.39 7.48 -14.89
CA LEU A 226 27.89 6.32 -14.17
C LEU A 226 28.14 6.45 -12.66
N LEU A 227 29.36 6.85 -12.27
CA LEU A 227 29.75 6.98 -10.87
C LEU A 227 28.98 8.10 -10.16
N LEU A 228 28.75 9.23 -10.83
CA LEU A 228 27.86 10.30 -10.34
C LEU A 228 26.40 9.83 -10.24
N GLY A 229 25.91 9.06 -11.22
CA GLY A 229 24.57 8.48 -11.18
C GLY A 229 24.37 7.52 -10.00
N VAL A 230 25.37 6.67 -9.72
CA VAL A 230 25.37 5.77 -8.56
C VAL A 230 25.42 6.55 -7.25
N LEU A 231 26.30 7.56 -7.14
CA LEU A 231 26.40 8.40 -5.94
C LEU A 231 25.11 9.16 -5.65
N PHE A 232 24.47 9.72 -6.69
CA PHE A 232 23.20 10.41 -6.53
C PHE A 232 22.08 9.45 -6.16
N GLY A 233 22.04 8.25 -6.77
CA GLY A 233 21.09 7.20 -6.40
C GLY A 233 21.22 6.75 -4.94
N LEU A 234 22.46 6.54 -4.47
CA LEU A 234 22.74 6.20 -3.06
C LEU A 234 22.36 7.35 -2.11
N LEU A 235 22.59 8.60 -2.50
CA LEU A 235 22.18 9.76 -1.70
C LEU A 235 20.65 9.87 -1.59
N VAL A 236 19.92 9.71 -2.71
CA VAL A 236 18.46 9.71 -2.69
C VAL A 236 17.93 8.56 -1.84
N GLN A 237 18.50 7.36 -2.01
CA GLN A 237 18.11 6.19 -1.22
C GLN A 237 18.35 6.42 0.27
N GLY A 238 19.52 6.92 0.66
CA GLY A 238 19.81 7.26 2.06
C GLY A 238 18.87 8.34 2.62
N ILE A 239 18.45 9.32 1.82
CA ILE A 239 17.48 10.33 2.25
C ILE A 239 16.07 9.71 2.41
N VAL A 240 15.63 8.87 1.47
CA VAL A 240 14.34 8.16 1.57
C VAL A 240 14.31 7.22 2.77
N ASP A 241 15.40 6.50 3.00
CA ASP A 241 15.53 5.56 4.10
C ASP A 241 15.64 6.27 5.46
N ASN A 242 16.09 7.53 5.52
CA ASN A 242 16.29 8.26 6.79
C ASN A 242 15.16 9.25 7.12
N ILE A 243 14.39 9.72 6.13
CA ILE A 243 13.21 10.60 6.35
C ILE A 243 12.02 9.82 6.93
N SER A 244 12.03 8.48 6.90
CA SER A 244 10.90 7.63 7.30
C SER A 244 10.89 7.15 8.76
N PHE A 245 11.85 7.55 9.62
CA PHE A 245 12.06 6.83 10.89
C PHE A 245 12.05 7.64 12.20
N THR A 246 11.85 8.95 12.17
CA THR A 246 11.84 9.73 13.43
C THR A 246 10.45 9.98 14.02
N ASP A 247 9.38 9.87 13.23
CA ASP A 247 8.01 10.29 13.64
C ASP A 247 6.97 9.16 13.64
N ARG A 248 7.36 7.92 14.00
CA ARG A 248 6.36 6.88 14.31
C ARG A 248 5.83 7.04 15.73
N THR A 249 4.99 8.05 15.96
CA THR A 249 4.13 8.08 17.16
C THR A 249 3.15 6.91 17.06
N VAL A 250 3.35 5.89 17.90
CA VAL A 250 2.38 4.79 18.08
C VAL A 250 1.19 5.37 18.86
N ARG A 251 0.02 5.43 18.22
CA ARG A 251 -1.23 5.83 18.88
C ARG A 251 -1.93 4.57 19.40
N ILE A 252 -2.12 4.49 20.71
CA ILE A 252 -2.86 3.42 21.37
C ILE A 252 -4.10 4.05 21.98
N GLU A 253 -5.28 3.55 21.61
CA GLU A 253 -6.57 4.03 22.13
C GLU A 253 -7.18 2.98 23.05
N PHE A 254 -7.58 3.42 24.25
CA PHE A 254 -8.28 2.58 25.23
C PHE A 254 -9.63 3.21 25.54
N THR A 255 -10.69 2.41 25.55
CA THR A 255 -11.96 2.78 26.17
C THR A 255 -11.95 2.21 27.58
N VAL A 256 -11.86 3.08 28.58
CA VAL A 256 -11.78 2.69 30.00
C VAL A 256 -13.04 3.14 30.72
N THR A 257 -13.74 2.20 31.36
CA THR A 257 -14.80 2.49 32.34
C THR A 257 -14.20 2.36 33.72
N ALA A 258 -14.03 3.49 34.42
CA ALA A 258 -13.39 3.53 35.72
C ALA A 258 -14.44 3.83 36.81
N PRO A 259 -14.58 2.98 37.85
CA PRO A 259 -15.54 3.22 38.94
C PRO A 259 -15.11 4.37 39.87
N ARG A 260 -13.87 4.87 39.73
CA ARG A 260 -13.28 5.97 40.49
C ARG A 260 -12.31 6.75 39.61
N SER A 261 -12.11 8.02 39.90
CA SER A 261 -11.10 8.82 39.22
C SER A 261 -9.71 8.36 39.61
N ASP A 262 -8.89 8.02 38.63
CA ASP A 262 -7.53 7.54 38.82
C ASP A 262 -6.67 7.86 37.58
N ASN A 263 -5.39 7.54 37.64
CA ASN A 263 -4.42 7.70 36.56
C ASN A 263 -4.26 6.38 35.79
N PHE A 264 -4.58 6.39 34.50
CA PHE A 264 -4.28 5.28 33.61
C PHE A 264 -2.88 5.45 33.03
N GLN A 265 -1.99 4.51 33.36
CA GLN A 265 -0.60 4.56 32.96
C GLN A 265 -0.29 3.47 31.93
N VAL A 266 0.29 3.87 30.80
CA VAL A 266 0.77 2.95 29.76
C VAL A 266 2.28 2.96 29.80
N PHE A 267 2.86 1.83 30.19
CA PHE A 267 4.31 1.64 30.23
C PHE A 267 4.82 1.12 28.87
N HIS A 268 5.92 1.67 28.38
CA HIS A 268 6.57 1.26 27.15
C HIS A 268 8.06 0.95 27.38
N ALA A 269 8.55 -0.09 26.72
CA ALA A 269 9.94 -0.54 26.83
C ALA A 269 10.48 -0.93 25.45
N LYS A 270 11.81 -0.89 25.29
CA LYS A 270 12.49 -1.31 24.04
C LYS A 270 12.52 -2.83 23.85
N GLY A 271 12.23 -3.60 24.89
CA GLY A 271 12.21 -5.06 24.86
C GLY A 271 11.41 -5.64 26.04
N PRO A 272 11.08 -6.94 26.00
CA PRO A 272 10.30 -7.60 27.04
C PRO A 272 10.94 -7.47 28.42
N GLY A 273 10.18 -7.05 29.42
CA GLY A 273 10.63 -6.92 30.82
C GLY A 273 11.51 -5.69 31.11
N GLY A 274 11.80 -4.83 30.13
CA GLY A 274 12.65 -3.64 30.28
C GLY A 274 11.94 -2.38 30.75
N PHE A 275 10.93 -2.48 31.61
CA PHE A 275 10.21 -1.32 32.14
C PHE A 275 11.04 -0.61 33.20
N GLY A 276 11.20 0.70 33.08
CA GLY A 276 11.97 1.52 34.01
C GLY A 276 11.36 2.90 34.21
N ASP A 277 11.86 3.62 35.20
CA ASP A 277 11.36 4.95 35.56
C ASP A 277 11.45 5.92 34.37
N GLY A 278 10.31 6.54 34.03
CA GLY A 278 10.18 7.49 32.91
C GLY A 278 9.74 6.88 31.58
N GLY A 279 9.59 5.55 31.48
CA GLY A 279 9.05 4.87 30.29
C GLY A 279 7.54 4.69 30.32
N TYR A 280 6.78 5.73 30.66
CA TYR A 280 5.31 5.63 30.72
C TYR A 280 4.61 6.93 30.33
N VAL A 281 3.41 6.78 29.80
CA VAL A 281 2.47 7.87 29.55
C VAL A 281 1.36 7.78 30.59
N ASN A 282 1.08 8.88 31.26
CA ASN A 282 0.03 8.97 32.25
C ASN A 282 -1.16 9.78 31.70
N ALA A 283 -2.36 9.20 31.75
CA ALA A 283 -3.60 9.85 31.36
C ALA A 283 -4.59 9.82 32.52
N PRO A 284 -5.05 10.97 33.02
CA PRO A 284 -6.08 11.00 34.06
C PRO A 284 -7.41 10.49 33.49
N VAL A 285 -8.07 9.60 34.22
CA VAL A 285 -9.38 9.05 33.90
C VAL A 285 -10.36 9.51 34.97
N ALA A 286 -11.51 10.04 34.54
CA ALA A 286 -12.59 10.43 35.44
C ALA A 286 -13.48 9.23 35.76
N ALA A 287 -14.04 9.19 36.97
CA ALA A 287 -15.07 8.23 37.32
C ALA A 287 -16.27 8.35 36.36
N SER A 288 -16.74 7.21 35.87
CA SER A 288 -17.96 7.08 35.05
C SER A 288 -19.14 6.60 35.86
#